data_AF-A0A8J7XTN5-F1
#
_entry.id   AF-A0A8J7XTN5-F1
#
_cell.length_a   1.000
_cell.length_b   1.000
_cell.length_c   1.000
_cell.angle_alpha   90.00
_cell.angle_beta   90.00
_cell.angle_gamma   90.00
#
_symmetry.space_group_name_H-M   'P 1'
#
loop_
_entity.id
_entity.type
_entity.pdbx_description
1 polymer ?
#
loop_
_entity_poly.entity_id
_entity_poly.type
_entity_poly.pdbx_seq_one_letter_code
_entity_poly.pdbx_strand_id
1 'polypeptide(L)'
;MKKCSYTWKEWDKGEEQCPEEPWEGSEEYCIFHDPSQEKDTRLFEQKLKEKLEKEDYNFTGYCFPEKVSFKNIEFGEYAYFSKATFQKAASFRGAIFQKDAYFVKATFQGEAYFIKATFEDVNFRGAIFQKNTDFRGAIFQNAYFVETNFLNVHFNETNFLNVHFRKATFQNAYFSEAIIERNLEFIPI
;
A
#
# COMPACT_ATOMS: atom_id res chain seq x y z
N MET A 1 8.61 30.09 4.73
CA MET A 1 7.67 29.15 5.37
C MET A 1 8.41 27.82 5.57
N LYS A 2 8.28 27.18 6.74
CA LYS A 2 8.86 25.85 6.97
C LYS A 2 8.07 24.83 6.12
N LYS A 3 8.76 23.88 5.51
CA LYS A 3 8.16 22.78 4.74
C LYS A 3 8.39 21.47 5.45
N CYS A 4 7.51 20.50 5.21
CA CYS A 4 7.73 19.12 5.59
C CYS A 4 9.08 18.62 5.03
N SER A 5 9.87 17.95 5.86
CA SER A 5 11.18 17.41 5.50
C SER A 5 11.12 16.12 4.69
N TYR A 6 9.93 15.53 4.51
CA TYR A 6 9.79 14.30 3.72
C TYR A 6 10.07 14.57 2.24
N THR A 7 11.00 13.80 1.67
CA THR A 7 11.31 13.78 0.24
C THR A 7 11.04 12.42 -0.37
N TRP A 8 10.65 12.41 -1.64
CA TRP A 8 10.57 11.20 -2.45
C TRP A 8 11.23 11.44 -3.80
N LYS A 9 11.53 10.36 -4.50
CA LYS A 9 12.04 10.40 -5.85
C LYS A 9 11.04 9.73 -6.76
N GLU A 10 10.48 10.48 -7.70
CA GLU A 10 9.72 9.89 -8.79
C GLU A 10 10.68 9.28 -9.82
N TRP A 11 10.21 8.33 -10.61
CA TRP A 11 11.09 7.57 -11.52
C TRP A 11 11.57 8.43 -12.70
N ASP A 12 10.78 9.43 -13.08
CA ASP A 12 11.01 10.40 -14.17
C ASP A 12 11.43 11.79 -13.68
N LYS A 13 11.24 12.10 -12.39
CA LYS A 13 11.63 13.38 -11.80
C LYS A 13 12.79 13.26 -10.82
N GLY A 14 13.34 14.42 -10.47
CA GLY A 14 14.34 14.54 -9.41
C GLY A 14 13.77 14.19 -8.04
N GLU A 15 14.56 14.43 -7.00
CA GLU A 15 14.04 14.39 -5.63
C GLU A 15 13.02 15.53 -5.44
N GLU A 16 11.80 15.17 -5.08
CA GLU A 16 10.72 16.08 -4.74
C GLU A 16 10.57 16.20 -3.22
N GLN A 17 10.17 17.39 -2.76
CA GLN A 17 9.88 17.67 -1.37
C GLN A 17 8.37 17.83 -1.18
N CYS A 18 7.85 17.28 -0.08
CA CYS A 18 6.47 17.47 0.32
C CYS A 18 6.10 18.97 0.38
N PRO A 19 5.04 19.41 -0.33
CA PRO A 19 4.68 20.82 -0.39
C PRO A 19 3.99 21.31 0.90
N GLU A 20 3.52 20.39 1.74
CA GLU A 20 2.80 20.70 2.98
C GLU A 20 3.73 21.31 4.03
N GLU A 21 3.16 22.16 4.87
CA GLU A 21 3.84 22.67 6.06
C GLU A 21 3.79 21.64 7.20
N PRO A 22 4.75 21.69 8.14
CA PRO A 22 4.67 20.90 9.37
C PRO A 22 3.37 21.18 10.14
N TRP A 23 2.81 20.16 10.79
CA TRP A 23 1.61 20.32 11.62
C TRP A 23 1.99 20.80 13.03
N GLU A 24 1.03 21.28 13.82
CA GLU A 24 1.30 21.94 15.10
C GLU A 24 2.15 21.11 16.08
N GLY A 25 2.01 19.78 16.09
CA GLY A 25 2.79 18.89 16.94
C GLY A 25 4.13 18.42 16.36
N SER A 26 4.62 19.02 15.27
CA SER A 26 5.86 18.62 14.61
C SER A 26 6.60 19.80 14.00
N GLU A 27 7.90 19.90 14.28
CA GLU A 27 8.74 20.92 13.63
C GLU A 27 9.26 20.48 12.26
N GLU A 28 9.12 19.19 11.93
CA GLU A 28 9.80 18.56 10.79
C GLU A 28 8.83 18.04 9.74
N TYR A 29 7.73 17.40 10.14
CA TYR A 29 6.85 16.69 9.21
C TYR A 29 5.45 17.30 9.18
N CYS A 30 4.78 17.23 8.03
CA CYS A 30 3.33 17.45 7.97
C CYS A 30 2.59 16.29 8.63
N ILE A 31 1.29 16.47 8.87
CA ILE A 31 0.47 15.46 9.59
C ILE A 31 0.52 14.06 8.94
N PHE A 32 0.73 14.00 7.62
CA PHE A 32 0.79 12.74 6.90
C PHE A 32 2.13 12.01 7.06
N HIS A 33 3.25 12.73 7.04
CA HIS A 33 4.59 12.16 7.08
C HIS A 33 5.16 11.99 8.47
N ASP A 34 4.52 12.57 9.49
CA ASP A 34 4.94 12.40 10.87
C ASP A 34 4.75 10.94 11.34
N PRO A 35 5.80 10.25 11.80
CA PRO A 35 5.71 8.86 12.26
C PRO A 35 5.14 8.72 13.69
N SER A 36 4.94 9.81 14.42
CA SER A 36 4.44 9.80 15.80
C SER A 36 3.10 9.05 15.91
N GLN A 37 3.00 8.24 16.96
CA GLN A 37 1.76 7.54 17.34
C GLN A 37 0.73 8.49 17.97
N GLU A 38 1.16 9.66 18.43
CA GLU A 38 0.33 10.63 19.15
C GLU A 38 -0.10 11.81 18.28
N LYS A 39 0.06 11.71 16.96
CA LYS A 39 -0.36 12.78 16.05
C LYS A 39 -1.87 12.95 16.02
N ASP A 40 -2.33 14.18 15.76
CA ASP A 40 -3.76 14.51 15.73
C ASP A 40 -4.50 13.68 14.67
N THR A 41 -5.17 12.62 15.13
CA THR A 41 -5.89 11.68 14.28
C THR A 41 -7.11 12.32 13.63
N ARG A 42 -7.77 13.27 14.31
CA ARG A 42 -8.92 14.00 13.75
C ARG A 42 -8.50 14.88 12.60
N LEU A 43 -7.38 15.60 12.74
CA LEU A 43 -6.80 16.41 11.68
C LEU A 43 -6.33 15.54 10.51
N PHE A 44 -5.68 14.40 10.81
CA PHE A 44 -5.25 13.45 9.78
C PHE A 44 -6.43 12.94 8.96
N GLU A 45 -7.50 12.47 9.63
CA GLU A 45 -8.70 11.96 8.97
C GLU A 45 -9.40 13.02 8.13
N GLN A 46 -9.51 14.26 8.65
CA GLN A 46 -10.06 15.38 7.90
C GLN A 46 -9.28 15.63 6.61
N LYS A 47 -7.95 15.80 6.70
CA LYS A 47 -7.12 16.06 5.51
C LYS A 47 -7.10 14.88 4.54
N LEU A 48 -7.13 13.65 5.05
CA LEU A 48 -7.22 12.45 4.21
C LEU A 48 -8.52 12.45 3.41
N LYS A 49 -9.64 12.79 4.04
CA LYS A 49 -10.94 12.90 3.37
C LYS A 49 -10.91 13.95 2.26
N GLU A 50 -10.34 15.13 2.52
CA GLU A 50 -10.18 16.19 1.52
C GLU A 50 -9.34 15.75 0.32
N LYS A 51 -8.29 14.93 0.51
CA LYS A 51 -7.50 14.35 -0.58
C LYS A 51 -8.33 13.35 -1.41
N LEU A 52 -9.06 12.45 -0.73
CA LEU A 52 -9.91 11.46 -1.40
C LEU A 52 -11.03 12.11 -2.23
N GLU A 53 -11.64 13.19 -1.74
CA GLU A 53 -12.64 13.98 -2.48
C GLU A 53 -12.08 14.65 -3.73
N LYS A 54 -10.77 14.92 -3.77
CA LYS A 54 -10.05 15.49 -4.92
C LYS A 54 -9.43 14.43 -5.82
N GLU A 55 -9.67 13.14 -5.54
CA GLU A 55 -9.07 12.01 -6.24
C GLU A 55 -7.52 12.06 -6.24
N ASP A 56 -6.94 12.65 -5.20
CA ASP A 56 -5.49 12.72 -5.00
C ASP A 56 -5.01 11.48 -4.24
N TYR A 57 -4.52 10.51 -5.01
CA TYR A 57 -4.08 9.20 -4.53
C TYR A 57 -2.57 9.09 -4.30
N ASN A 58 -1.90 10.21 -4.04
CA ASN A 58 -0.51 10.19 -3.59
C ASN A 58 -0.41 10.14 -2.06
N PHE A 59 -0.14 8.95 -1.54
CA PHE A 59 0.10 8.64 -0.13
C PHE A 59 1.55 8.19 0.13
N THR A 60 2.49 8.59 -0.73
CA THR A 60 3.91 8.19 -0.61
C THR A 60 4.47 8.63 0.74
N GLY A 61 4.97 7.67 1.52
CA GLY A 61 5.54 7.90 2.84
C GLY A 61 4.54 8.18 3.96
N TYR A 62 3.23 8.13 3.70
CA TYR A 62 2.25 8.47 4.71
C TYR A 62 2.30 7.47 5.87
N CYS A 63 2.23 7.98 7.09
CA CYS A 63 2.07 7.19 8.29
C CYS A 63 0.59 7.24 8.70
N PHE A 64 -0.17 6.16 8.55
CA PHE A 64 -1.57 6.08 8.97
C PHE A 64 -1.62 5.69 10.45
N PRO A 65 -2.06 6.59 11.36
CA PRO A 65 -1.98 6.34 12.79
C PRO A 65 -3.06 5.37 13.28
N GLU A 66 -4.22 5.43 12.63
CA GLU A 66 -5.42 4.68 12.99
C GLU A 66 -5.88 3.76 11.86
N LYS A 67 -6.94 3.00 12.13
CA LYS A 67 -7.56 2.15 11.12
C LYS A 67 -8.03 3.00 9.94
N VAL A 68 -7.71 2.58 8.73
CA VAL A 68 -8.06 3.32 7.51
C VAL A 68 -8.81 2.43 6.53
N SER A 69 -9.80 3.00 5.84
CA SER A 69 -10.62 2.29 4.86
C SER A 69 -10.64 3.02 3.51
N PHE A 70 -10.11 2.33 2.50
CA PHE A 70 -10.22 2.61 1.08
C PHE A 70 -11.19 1.64 0.39
N LYS A 71 -12.18 1.14 1.15
CA LYS A 71 -13.16 0.16 0.66
C LYS A 71 -13.92 0.72 -0.54
N ASN A 72 -14.01 -0.08 -1.60
CA ASN A 72 -14.72 0.23 -2.85
C ASN A 72 -14.28 1.54 -3.53
N ILE A 73 -13.07 2.05 -3.24
CA ILE A 73 -12.52 3.18 -3.99
C ILE A 73 -12.02 2.66 -5.32
N GLU A 74 -12.36 3.38 -6.38
CA GLU A 74 -11.75 3.24 -7.69
C GLU A 74 -10.60 4.23 -7.77
N PHE A 75 -9.38 3.73 -7.61
CA PHE A 75 -8.19 4.51 -7.81
C PHE A 75 -7.99 4.71 -9.32
N GLY A 76 -7.76 5.95 -9.73
CA GLY A 76 -7.58 6.35 -11.13
C GLY A 76 -6.31 5.79 -11.76
N GLU A 77 -5.68 6.55 -12.65
CA GLU A 77 -4.51 6.06 -13.40
C GLU A 77 -3.32 5.68 -12.51
N TYR A 78 -3.16 6.32 -11.36
CA TYR A 78 -2.03 6.09 -10.46
C TYR A 78 -2.46 6.10 -9.00
N ALA A 79 -1.98 5.14 -8.23
CA ALA A 79 -2.14 5.11 -6.78
C ALA A 79 -0.79 4.86 -6.08
N TYR A 80 -0.33 5.81 -5.28
CA TYR A 80 0.98 5.74 -4.65
C TYR A 80 0.87 5.52 -3.14
N PHE A 81 1.30 4.36 -2.68
CA PHE A 81 1.45 3.98 -1.28
C PHE A 81 2.90 3.60 -0.94
N SER A 82 3.84 3.93 -1.83
CA SER A 82 5.25 3.61 -1.64
C SER A 82 5.76 4.17 -0.32
N LYS A 83 6.44 3.34 0.48
CA LYS A 83 6.92 3.67 1.82
C LYS A 83 5.85 4.10 2.83
N ALA A 84 4.55 3.93 2.53
CA ALA A 84 3.50 4.19 3.50
C ALA A 84 3.57 3.18 4.65
N THR A 85 3.23 3.62 5.86
CA THR A 85 3.16 2.80 7.06
C THR A 85 1.74 2.78 7.59
N PHE A 86 1.12 1.61 7.65
CA PHE A 86 -0.20 1.40 8.26
C PHE A 86 -0.02 0.83 9.67
N GLN A 87 -0.16 1.69 10.69
CA GLN A 87 0.10 1.31 12.08
C GLN A 87 -0.98 0.37 12.62
N LYS A 88 -2.22 0.56 12.16
CA LYS A 88 -3.38 -0.30 12.47
C LYS A 88 -3.94 -0.90 11.19
N ALA A 89 -5.12 -1.53 11.29
CA ALA A 89 -5.74 -2.23 10.18
C ALA A 89 -6.03 -1.30 8.99
N ALA A 90 -5.68 -1.75 7.78
CA ALA A 90 -5.95 -1.05 6.53
C ALA A 90 -6.86 -1.91 5.62
N SER A 91 -7.97 -1.34 5.17
CA SER A 91 -8.93 -2.02 4.31
C SER A 91 -8.95 -1.42 2.91
N PHE A 92 -8.66 -2.24 1.92
CA PHE A 92 -8.80 -2.00 0.48
C PHE A 92 -9.86 -2.94 -0.13
N ARG A 93 -10.80 -3.42 0.70
CA ARG A 93 -11.81 -4.37 0.27
C ARG A 93 -12.59 -3.84 -0.94
N GLY A 94 -12.64 -4.60 -2.02
CA GLY A 94 -13.35 -4.21 -3.24
C GLY A 94 -12.77 -2.99 -3.96
N ALA A 95 -11.58 -2.52 -3.58
CA ALA A 95 -10.93 -1.42 -4.28
C ALA A 95 -10.50 -1.85 -5.70
N ILE A 96 -10.55 -0.91 -6.63
CA ILE A 96 -10.14 -1.11 -8.02
C ILE A 96 -8.94 -0.22 -8.28
N PHE A 97 -7.83 -0.81 -8.70
CA PHE A 97 -6.64 -0.11 -9.16
C PHE A 97 -6.55 -0.26 -10.67
N GLN A 98 -7.00 0.77 -11.40
CA GLN A 98 -7.25 0.69 -12.85
C GLN A 98 -5.98 0.51 -13.69
N LYS A 99 -4.85 1.04 -13.21
CA LYS A 99 -3.54 0.96 -13.86
C LYS A 99 -2.46 0.70 -12.80
N ASP A 100 -1.53 1.63 -12.60
CA ASP A 100 -0.34 1.41 -11.80
C ASP A 100 -0.59 1.73 -10.31
N ALA A 101 -0.43 0.71 -9.47
CA ALA A 101 -0.47 0.85 -8.01
C ALA A 101 0.87 0.51 -7.38
N TYR A 102 1.41 1.42 -6.57
CA TYR A 102 2.74 1.27 -5.98
C TYR A 102 2.67 1.15 -4.47
N PHE A 103 2.97 -0.03 -3.95
CA PHE A 103 3.15 -0.32 -2.52
C PHE A 103 4.61 -0.62 -2.18
N VAL A 104 5.54 -0.05 -2.97
CA VAL A 104 6.97 -0.36 -2.85
C VAL A 104 7.47 0.03 -1.47
N LYS A 105 8.00 -0.95 -0.72
CA LYS A 105 8.45 -0.78 0.68
C LYS A 105 7.36 -0.27 1.64
N ALA A 106 6.08 -0.45 1.31
CA ALA A 106 5.00 -0.17 2.25
C ALA A 106 5.07 -1.15 3.43
N THR A 107 4.73 -0.68 4.63
CA THR A 107 4.73 -1.50 5.86
C THR A 107 3.33 -1.55 6.44
N PHE A 108 2.77 -2.75 6.54
CA PHE A 108 1.50 -3.03 7.21
C PHE A 108 1.80 -3.64 8.59
N GLN A 109 1.73 -2.81 9.63
CA GLN A 109 1.92 -3.23 11.02
C GLN A 109 0.65 -3.85 11.61
N GLY A 110 -0.53 -3.38 11.17
CA GLY A 110 -1.83 -3.99 11.43
C GLY A 110 -2.26 -4.96 10.33
N GLU A 111 -3.48 -5.50 10.43
CA GLU A 111 -4.05 -6.35 9.38
C GLU A 111 -4.28 -5.58 8.07
N ALA A 112 -4.09 -6.26 6.93
CA ALA A 112 -4.29 -5.68 5.61
C ALA A 112 -5.35 -6.48 4.84
N TYR A 113 -6.44 -5.82 4.46
CA TYR A 113 -7.58 -6.49 3.79
C TYR A 113 -7.73 -6.00 2.35
N PHE A 114 -7.36 -6.83 1.39
CA PHE A 114 -7.51 -6.62 -0.06
C PHE A 114 -8.58 -7.54 -0.65
N ILE A 115 -9.54 -7.97 0.18
CA ILE A 115 -10.58 -8.92 -0.21
C ILE A 115 -11.35 -8.37 -1.42
N LYS A 116 -11.42 -9.15 -2.50
CA LYS A 116 -12.06 -8.76 -3.78
C LYS A 116 -11.51 -7.48 -4.41
N ALA A 117 -10.30 -7.06 -4.06
CA ALA A 117 -9.64 -5.96 -4.76
C ALA A 117 -9.18 -6.42 -6.16
N THR A 118 -9.17 -5.50 -7.12
CA THR A 118 -8.70 -5.75 -8.48
C THR A 118 -7.50 -4.86 -8.80
N PHE A 119 -6.45 -5.45 -9.34
CA PHE A 119 -5.21 -4.78 -9.71
C PHE A 119 -4.83 -5.07 -11.15
N GLU A 120 -4.70 -4.03 -11.97
CA GLU A 120 -4.17 -4.13 -13.33
C GLU A 120 -2.64 -4.30 -13.32
N ASP A 121 -1.92 -3.34 -12.71
CA ASP A 121 -0.49 -3.45 -12.42
C ASP A 121 -0.23 -3.03 -10.97
N VAL A 122 0.37 -3.91 -10.19
CA VAL A 122 0.70 -3.60 -8.80
C VAL A 122 2.09 -4.04 -8.40
N ASN A 123 2.79 -3.13 -7.75
CA ASN A 123 4.14 -3.35 -7.26
C ASN A 123 4.18 -3.31 -5.74
N PHE A 124 4.25 -4.49 -5.13
CA PHE A 124 4.47 -4.69 -3.69
C PHE A 124 5.95 -4.88 -3.35
N ARG A 125 6.89 -4.52 -4.23
CA ARG A 125 8.30 -4.84 -4.03
C ARG A 125 8.82 -4.37 -2.67
N GLY A 126 9.39 -5.29 -1.90
CA GLY A 126 9.93 -4.98 -0.57
C GLY A 126 8.88 -4.61 0.48
N ALA A 127 7.59 -4.79 0.20
CA ALA A 127 6.54 -4.55 1.17
C ALA A 127 6.62 -5.56 2.33
N ILE A 128 6.22 -5.12 3.52
CA ILE A 128 6.27 -5.92 4.73
C ILE A 128 4.88 -6.01 5.33
N PHE A 129 4.37 -7.23 5.46
CA PHE A 129 3.10 -7.54 6.10
C PHE A 129 3.34 -8.27 7.42
N GLN A 130 3.28 -7.50 8.53
CA GLN A 130 3.64 -7.99 9.87
C GLN A 130 2.50 -8.76 10.57
N LYS A 131 1.30 -8.74 9.99
CA LYS A 131 0.08 -9.40 10.51
C LYS A 131 -0.66 -10.11 9.36
N ASN A 132 -1.87 -10.54 9.65
CA ASN A 132 -2.72 -11.21 8.68
C ASN A 132 -3.01 -10.29 7.49
N THR A 133 -2.75 -10.82 6.30
CA THR A 133 -3.06 -10.20 5.02
C THR A 133 -4.05 -11.06 4.28
N ASP A 134 -5.11 -10.45 3.77
CA ASP A 134 -6.23 -11.14 3.17
C ASP A 134 -6.49 -10.64 1.76
N PHE A 135 -6.08 -11.43 0.77
CA PHE A 135 -6.29 -11.22 -0.65
C PHE A 135 -7.43 -12.11 -1.20
N ARG A 136 -8.32 -12.62 -0.34
CA ARG A 136 -9.34 -13.56 -0.79
C ARG A 136 -10.21 -12.99 -1.90
N GLY A 137 -10.36 -13.74 -2.98
CA GLY A 137 -11.12 -13.32 -4.15
C GLY A 137 -10.55 -12.11 -4.89
N ALA A 138 -9.33 -11.67 -4.57
CA ALA A 138 -8.66 -10.59 -5.30
C ALA A 138 -8.26 -11.06 -6.71
N ILE A 139 -8.13 -10.10 -7.62
CA ILE A 139 -7.71 -10.33 -9.00
C ILE A 139 -6.44 -9.50 -9.24
N PHE A 140 -5.39 -10.15 -9.72
CA PHE A 140 -4.13 -9.55 -10.10
C PHE A 140 -3.86 -9.84 -11.57
N GLN A 141 -3.64 -8.81 -12.39
CA GLN A 141 -3.28 -9.00 -13.81
C GLN A 141 -1.79 -8.93 -14.08
N ASN A 142 -1.07 -8.05 -13.38
CA ASN A 142 0.38 -8.00 -13.32
C ASN A 142 0.77 -7.62 -11.89
N ALA A 143 1.38 -8.55 -11.15
CA ALA A 143 1.67 -8.33 -9.73
C ALA A 143 3.12 -8.67 -9.37
N TYR A 144 3.81 -7.72 -8.75
CA TYR A 144 5.19 -7.85 -8.33
C TYR A 144 5.29 -7.90 -6.81
N PHE A 145 5.37 -9.11 -6.25
CA PHE A 145 5.64 -9.38 -4.83
C PHE A 145 7.14 -9.63 -4.57
N VAL A 146 8.01 -9.03 -5.37
CA VAL A 146 9.46 -9.24 -5.27
C VAL A 146 10.00 -8.78 -3.92
N GLU A 147 10.78 -9.59 -3.22
CA GLU A 147 11.33 -9.25 -1.89
C GLU A 147 10.23 -8.90 -0.85
N THR A 148 8.99 -9.35 -1.06
CA THR A 148 7.87 -9.10 -0.14
C THR A 148 7.87 -10.10 1.00
N ASN A 149 7.59 -9.65 2.22
CA ASN A 149 7.53 -10.51 3.40
C ASN A 149 6.10 -10.67 3.90
N PHE A 150 5.59 -11.90 3.89
CA PHE A 150 4.28 -12.26 4.43
C PHE A 150 4.41 -13.11 5.69
N LEU A 151 3.89 -12.60 6.81
CA LEU A 151 3.75 -13.40 8.03
C LEU A 151 2.61 -14.43 7.85
N ASN A 152 1.40 -13.95 7.63
CA ASN A 152 0.20 -14.77 7.42
C ASN A 152 -0.57 -14.20 6.23
N VAL A 153 -0.68 -14.95 5.13
CA VAL A 153 -1.37 -14.47 3.93
C VAL A 153 -2.42 -15.46 3.41
N HIS A 154 -3.62 -14.94 3.13
CA HIS A 154 -4.71 -15.69 2.53
C HIS A 154 -4.91 -15.25 1.08
N PHE A 155 -4.56 -16.13 0.15
CA PHE A 155 -4.80 -16.01 -1.29
C PHE A 155 -5.92 -16.95 -1.77
N ASN A 156 -6.83 -17.35 -0.88
CA ASN A 156 -7.90 -18.26 -1.25
C ASN A 156 -8.81 -17.58 -2.30
N GLU A 157 -9.19 -18.31 -3.34
CA GLU A 157 -10.02 -17.78 -4.44
C GLU A 157 -9.37 -16.60 -5.20
N THR A 158 -8.07 -16.32 -4.98
CA THR A 158 -7.36 -15.25 -5.69
C THR A 158 -7.06 -15.68 -7.13
N ASN A 159 -7.27 -14.79 -8.10
CA ASN A 159 -6.83 -14.99 -9.48
C ASN A 159 -5.54 -14.19 -9.72
N PHE A 160 -4.49 -14.89 -10.13
CA PHE A 160 -3.24 -14.30 -10.57
C PHE A 160 -3.05 -14.54 -12.07
N LEU A 161 -2.98 -13.46 -12.82
CA LEU A 161 -2.38 -13.39 -14.13
C LEU A 161 -1.03 -12.65 -13.95
N ASN A 162 0.04 -13.18 -14.52
CA ASN A 162 1.41 -12.63 -14.45
C ASN A 162 1.87 -12.18 -13.04
N VAL A 163 2.19 -13.14 -12.17
CA VAL A 163 2.64 -12.84 -10.79
C VAL A 163 4.11 -13.18 -10.57
N HIS A 164 4.83 -12.28 -9.91
CA HIS A 164 6.25 -12.40 -9.61
C HIS A 164 6.52 -12.44 -8.10
N PHE A 165 6.86 -13.61 -7.57
CA PHE A 165 7.20 -13.84 -6.15
C PHE A 165 8.71 -13.96 -5.88
N ARG A 166 9.57 -13.45 -6.77
CA ARG A 166 11.02 -13.58 -6.62
C ARG A 166 11.50 -13.04 -5.27
N LYS A 167 12.15 -13.88 -4.47
CA LYS A 167 12.60 -13.58 -3.09
C LYS A 167 11.48 -13.15 -2.13
N ALA A 168 10.21 -13.41 -2.47
CA ALA A 168 9.14 -13.28 -1.50
C ALA A 168 9.31 -14.34 -0.41
N THR A 169 8.99 -14.00 0.83
CA THR A 169 8.99 -14.94 1.96
C THR A 169 7.57 -15.13 2.47
N PHE A 170 7.24 -16.38 2.81
CA PHE A 170 5.95 -16.78 3.33
C PHE A 170 6.17 -17.61 4.58
N GLN A 171 5.74 -17.12 5.74
CA GLN A 171 5.76 -17.94 6.96
C GLN A 171 4.52 -18.83 7.01
N ASN A 172 3.33 -18.27 6.81
CA ASN A 172 2.08 -19.01 6.60
C ASN A 172 1.35 -18.44 5.38
N ALA A 173 1.01 -19.32 4.43
CA ALA A 173 0.28 -18.93 3.24
C ALA A 173 -0.81 -19.95 2.87
N TYR A 174 -1.98 -19.46 2.51
CA TYR A 174 -3.15 -20.25 2.14
C TYR A 174 -3.59 -19.91 0.71
N PHE A 175 -3.76 -20.92 -0.14
CA PHE A 175 -4.03 -20.76 -1.59
C PHE A 175 -5.22 -21.61 -2.06
N SER A 176 -6.17 -21.96 -1.18
CA SER A 176 -7.28 -22.84 -1.57
C SER A 176 -8.11 -22.17 -2.68
N GLU A 177 -8.36 -22.87 -3.78
CA GLU A 177 -9.05 -22.34 -4.96
C GLU A 177 -8.37 -21.12 -5.62
N ALA A 178 -7.08 -20.88 -5.35
CA ALA A 178 -6.33 -19.86 -6.08
C ALA A 178 -6.05 -20.31 -7.52
N ILE A 179 -6.19 -19.38 -8.46
CA ILE A 179 -5.93 -19.60 -9.89
C ILE A 179 -4.65 -18.83 -10.25
N ILE A 180 -3.73 -19.50 -10.94
CA ILE A 180 -2.50 -18.87 -11.48
C ILE A 180 -2.44 -19.14 -12.97
N GLU A 181 -2.73 -18.11 -13.75
CA GLU A 181 -2.71 -18.10 -15.21
C GLU A 181 -1.40 -17.44 -15.69
N ARG A 182 -0.43 -18.30 -16.08
CA ARG A 182 0.88 -17.99 -16.67
C ARG A 182 1.99 -17.43 -15.74
N ASN A 183 3.21 -17.92 -16.03
CA ASN A 183 4.52 -17.62 -15.45
C ASN A 183 4.64 -17.57 -13.93
N LEU A 184 4.85 -18.75 -13.34
CA LEU A 184 5.69 -18.88 -12.14
C LEU A 184 7.15 -18.93 -12.59
N GLU A 185 7.85 -17.79 -12.63
CA GLU A 185 9.31 -17.82 -12.62
C GLU A 185 9.80 -18.20 -11.22
N PHE A 186 9.67 -19.48 -10.87
CA PHE A 186 10.55 -20.07 -9.87
C PHE A 186 11.94 -20.17 -10.51
N ILE A 187 12.75 -19.14 -10.39
CA ILE A 187 14.20 -19.29 -10.59
C ILE A 187 14.70 -20.02 -9.33
N PRO A 188 15.09 -21.32 -9.42
CA PRO A 188 15.64 -22.02 -8.29
C PRO A 188 16.97 -21.36 -7.88
N ILE A 189 17.25 -21.43 -6.58
CA ILE A 189 18.45 -20.90 -5.92
C ILE A 189 19.71 -21.49 -6.55
#